data_AF-A0A1V6BSH6-F1
#
_entry.id   AF-A0A1V6BSH6-F1
#
_cell.length_a   1.000
_cell.length_b   1.000
_cell.length_c   1.000
_cell.angle_alpha   90.00
_cell.angle_beta   90.00
_cell.angle_gamma   90.00
#
_symmetry.space_group_name_H-M   'P 1'
#
loop_
_entity.id
_entity.type
_entity.pdbx_description
1 polymer ?
#
loop_
_entity_poly.entity_id
_entity_poly.type
_entity_poly.pdbx_seq_one_letter_code
_entity_poly.pdbx_strand_id
1 'polypeptide(L)'
;MHVKAGAQSKSEIGDTLYGGNDPADNSGILSYIRLEYTGYAFSEEREANGFTFYGVGNGTVVDHLQSYKGSDDGFEWFGGTVNVKYLVATDNSDDSFDWTEGWCGMGQFLVAVQRPSATIGYECDCLIEADNNSKDFAAKPVSSPILANLTLNGSGSTLNKRGIRLRAGTKVRLYNTLVIGKPNCLTTETVETETSLTDGTSVLDHIYLAGNMSTAAGIYTVDMFTANSNNGLLKNITLTSDYIGTVAGGKDMSLVNSFFVKTDYKGAVAQGNDWTAGWCK
;
A
#
# COMPACT_ATOMS: atom_id res chain seq x y z
N MET A 1 14.15 -11.30 10.21
CA MET A 1 14.21 -10.01 9.49
C MET A 1 14.83 -10.16 8.08
N HIS A 2 14.39 -9.49 7.00
CA HIS A 2 14.88 -9.74 5.61
C HIS A 2 14.99 -8.46 4.75
N VAL A 3 16.20 -8.00 4.42
CA VAL A 3 16.45 -6.77 3.62
C VAL A 3 17.40 -7.07 2.44
N LYS A 4 18.22 -8.10 2.61
CA LYS A 4 19.05 -8.81 1.62
C LYS A 4 19.61 -10.03 2.35
N ALA A 5 19.59 -11.22 1.76
CA ALA A 5 19.97 -12.45 2.47
C ALA A 5 21.37 -12.32 3.12
N GLY A 6 21.41 -12.20 4.45
CA GLY A 6 22.64 -12.10 5.24
C GLY A 6 23.28 -10.71 5.36
N ALA A 7 22.64 -9.63 4.87
CA ALA A 7 23.14 -8.27 5.06
C ALA A 7 22.32 -7.48 6.09
N GLN A 8 22.96 -6.47 6.71
CA GLN A 8 22.34 -5.52 7.62
C GLN A 8 22.22 -4.15 6.92
N SER A 9 21.10 -3.46 7.16
CA SER A 9 20.88 -2.05 6.81
C SER A 9 20.74 -1.24 8.10
N LYS A 10 20.70 0.09 8.01
CA LYS A 10 20.54 0.99 9.15
C LYS A 10 19.19 1.66 9.10
N SER A 11 18.43 1.60 10.19
CA SER A 11 17.17 2.33 10.30
C SER A 11 17.42 3.81 10.15
N GLU A 12 16.45 4.51 9.59
CA GLU A 12 16.54 5.96 9.41
C GLU A 12 16.60 6.65 10.77
N ILE A 13 15.81 6.14 11.72
CA ILE A 13 15.79 6.62 13.10
C ILE A 13 16.82 5.85 13.95
N GLY A 14 17.80 6.58 14.46
CA GLY A 14 18.78 6.05 15.43
C GLY A 14 19.85 5.13 14.87
N ASP A 15 19.96 4.97 13.54
CA ASP A 15 20.99 4.16 12.86
C ASP A 15 21.09 2.71 13.41
N THR A 16 19.98 2.16 13.88
CA THR A 16 19.94 0.80 14.45
C THR A 16 20.01 -0.21 13.31
N LEU A 17 20.80 -1.27 13.51
CA LEU A 17 20.94 -2.31 12.50
C LEU A 17 19.67 -3.15 12.41
N TYR A 18 19.17 -3.34 11.20
CA TYR A 18 18.04 -4.23 10.89
C TYR A 18 18.37 -5.11 9.67
N GLY A 19 17.52 -6.13 9.44
CA GLY A 19 17.74 -7.15 8.42
C GLY A 19 18.14 -8.51 9.01
N GLY A 20 18.54 -9.44 8.14
CA GLY A 20 18.74 -10.85 8.51
C GLY A 20 18.28 -11.78 7.37
N ASN A 21 18.05 -13.05 7.70
CA ASN A 21 17.62 -14.08 6.74
C ASN A 21 16.47 -14.98 7.24
N ASP A 22 15.85 -14.66 8.39
CA ASP A 22 14.71 -15.41 8.89
C ASP A 22 13.40 -14.71 8.50
N PRO A 23 12.65 -15.23 7.51
CA PRO A 23 11.33 -14.70 7.16
C PRO A 23 10.27 -15.04 8.23
N ALA A 24 10.47 -16.05 9.07
CA ALA A 24 9.52 -16.46 10.10
C ALA A 24 9.76 -15.77 11.45
N ASP A 25 10.70 -14.81 11.50
CA ASP A 25 11.00 -14.01 12.68
C ASP A 25 9.73 -13.37 13.27
N ASN A 26 9.69 -13.30 14.60
CA ASN A 26 8.54 -12.85 15.37
C ASN A 26 8.94 -11.69 16.28
N SER A 27 8.50 -10.50 15.92
CA SER A 27 8.74 -9.26 16.66
C SER A 27 7.59 -8.90 17.61
N GLY A 28 6.62 -9.79 17.82
CA GLY A 28 5.50 -9.64 18.75
C GLY A 28 4.14 -9.47 18.08
N ILE A 29 3.25 -8.74 18.77
CA ILE A 29 1.86 -8.51 18.37
C ILE A 29 1.57 -7.01 18.45
N LEU A 30 1.14 -6.43 17.34
CA LEU A 30 0.58 -5.09 17.26
C LEU A 30 -0.89 -5.22 16.89
N SER A 31 -1.79 -4.89 17.83
CA SER A 31 -3.22 -4.93 17.55
C SER A 31 -4.04 -3.87 18.27
N TYR A 32 -5.01 -3.29 17.56
CA TYR A 32 -5.82 -2.17 17.99
C TYR A 32 -4.99 -0.99 18.50
N ILE A 33 -4.03 -0.55 17.67
CA ILE A 33 -3.17 0.59 17.97
C ILE A 33 -3.51 1.73 17.01
N ARG A 34 -3.71 2.92 17.57
CA ARG A 34 -3.82 4.15 16.81
C ARG A 34 -2.70 5.10 17.20
N LEU A 35 -1.94 5.55 16.21
CA LEU A 35 -0.95 6.59 16.37
C LEU A 35 -1.50 7.86 15.72
N GLU A 36 -1.53 8.95 16.49
CA GLU A 36 -2.11 10.23 16.07
C GLU A 36 -1.00 11.29 16.05
N TYR A 37 -0.93 12.08 14.97
CA TYR A 37 -0.01 13.21 14.84
C TYR A 37 1.47 12.82 15.04
N THR A 38 1.86 11.68 14.46
CA THR A 38 3.26 11.23 14.39
C THR A 38 4.05 12.10 13.42
N GLY A 39 5.37 11.89 13.39
CA GLY A 39 6.25 12.61 12.48
C GLY A 39 7.17 13.60 13.17
N TYR A 40 8.42 13.58 12.72
CA TYR A 40 9.51 14.43 13.16
C TYR A 40 10.68 14.29 12.19
N ALA A 41 10.95 15.35 11.42
CA ALA A 41 12.09 15.37 10.51
C ALA A 41 13.41 15.41 11.32
N PHE A 42 14.23 14.36 11.18
CA PHE A 42 15.57 14.28 11.74
C PHE A 42 16.62 14.91 10.79
N SER A 43 16.37 14.81 9.48
CA SER A 43 17.12 15.49 8.42
C SER A 43 16.25 15.67 7.19
N GLU A 44 16.76 16.33 6.14
CA GLU A 44 16.05 16.50 4.86
C GLU A 44 15.64 15.17 4.20
N GLU A 45 16.34 14.08 4.54
CA GLU A 45 16.10 12.74 3.97
C GLU A 45 15.61 11.70 4.99
N ARG A 46 15.29 12.11 6.24
CA ARG A 46 14.90 11.15 7.30
C ARG A 46 13.86 11.73 8.23
N GLU A 47 12.72 11.08 8.31
CA GLU A 47 11.60 11.48 9.15
C GLU A 47 10.94 10.24 9.80
N ALA A 48 10.14 10.46 10.85
CA ALA A 48 9.44 9.38 11.54
C ALA A 48 8.06 9.13 10.94
N ASN A 49 7.81 7.90 10.51
CA ASN A 49 6.49 7.51 10.01
C ASN A 49 5.48 7.29 11.16
N GLY A 50 4.22 7.04 10.78
CA GLY A 50 3.22 6.46 11.68
C GLY A 50 3.68 5.09 12.19
N PHE A 51 3.80 4.13 11.29
CA PHE A 51 4.38 2.81 11.59
C PHE A 51 5.49 2.48 10.62
N THR A 52 6.69 2.19 11.15
CA THR A 52 7.81 1.72 10.33
C THR A 52 8.14 0.26 10.62
N PHE A 53 8.25 -0.56 9.58
CA PHE A 53 8.62 -1.97 9.68
C PHE A 53 9.97 -2.22 9.04
N TYR A 54 11.00 -2.30 9.89
CA TYR A 54 12.36 -2.60 9.46
C TYR A 54 12.60 -4.11 9.37
N GLY A 55 12.37 -4.67 8.19
CA GLY A 55 12.67 -6.06 7.87
C GLY A 55 11.80 -7.11 8.57
N VAL A 56 10.69 -6.75 9.22
CA VAL A 56 9.90 -7.60 10.13
C VAL A 56 9.42 -8.92 9.48
N GLY A 57 9.50 -10.03 10.21
CA GLY A 57 9.12 -11.37 9.75
C GLY A 57 7.62 -11.69 9.87
N ASN A 58 7.17 -12.70 9.12
CA ASN A 58 5.78 -13.15 9.06
C ASN A 58 5.31 -13.97 10.28
N GLY A 59 6.20 -14.22 11.26
CA GLY A 59 5.81 -14.70 12.58
C GLY A 59 5.20 -13.60 13.47
N THR A 60 5.34 -12.32 13.07
CA THR A 60 4.78 -11.16 13.76
C THR A 60 3.32 -10.95 13.40
N VAL A 61 2.48 -10.57 14.37
CA VAL A 61 1.08 -10.22 14.14
C VAL A 61 0.92 -8.70 14.04
N VAL A 62 0.35 -8.22 12.94
CA VAL A 62 0.04 -6.80 12.70
C VAL A 62 -1.40 -6.71 12.20
N ASP A 63 -2.30 -6.22 13.05
CA ASP A 63 -3.74 -6.36 12.85
C ASP A 63 -4.53 -5.23 13.51
N HIS A 64 -5.42 -4.52 12.80
CA HIS A 64 -6.16 -3.35 13.32
C HIS A 64 -5.24 -2.21 13.80
N LEU A 65 -4.54 -1.58 12.86
CA LEU A 65 -3.72 -0.41 13.14
C LEU A 65 -4.21 0.83 12.38
N GLN A 66 -4.13 2.00 13.01
CA GLN A 66 -4.41 3.28 12.35
C GLN A 66 -3.25 4.26 12.53
N SER A 67 -2.77 4.82 11.42
CA SER A 67 -1.97 6.05 11.42
C SER A 67 -2.86 7.22 11.03
N TYR A 68 -2.93 8.24 11.90
CA TYR A 68 -3.84 9.36 11.77
C TYR A 68 -3.09 10.69 11.86
N LYS A 69 -3.08 11.44 10.76
CA LYS A 69 -2.56 12.81 10.66
C LYS A 69 -1.07 12.96 10.99
N GLY A 70 -0.25 11.99 10.57
CA GLY A 70 1.20 12.10 10.67
C GLY A 70 1.80 13.11 9.69
N SER A 71 2.99 13.64 9.99
CA SER A 71 3.75 14.54 9.10
C SER A 71 4.62 13.83 8.05
N ASP A 72 4.51 12.50 7.98
CA ASP A 72 5.25 11.62 7.07
C ASP A 72 4.36 10.41 6.75
N ASP A 73 4.92 9.30 6.27
CA ASP A 73 4.14 8.15 5.85
C ASP A 73 3.24 7.56 6.93
N GLY A 74 2.07 7.07 6.49
CA GLY A 74 1.17 6.34 7.37
C GLY A 74 1.77 5.02 7.87
N PHE A 75 2.23 4.21 6.92
CA PHE A 75 2.90 2.94 7.17
C PHE A 75 4.01 2.78 6.14
N GLU A 76 5.21 2.44 6.60
CA GLU A 76 6.34 2.22 5.72
C GLU A 76 7.03 0.87 6.01
N TRP A 77 7.26 0.08 4.97
CA TRP A 77 8.01 -1.18 5.05
C TRP A 77 9.38 -1.05 4.39
N PHE A 78 10.42 -1.25 5.19
CA PHE A 78 11.79 -1.43 4.71
C PHE A 78 12.12 -2.93 4.72
N GLY A 79 11.76 -3.62 3.64
CA GLY A 79 11.94 -5.06 3.54
C GLY A 79 11.01 -5.87 4.46
N GLY A 80 11.34 -7.14 4.63
CA GLY A 80 10.64 -8.08 5.50
C GLY A 80 9.56 -8.89 4.81
N THR A 81 8.83 -9.67 5.59
CA THR A 81 7.75 -10.56 5.12
C THR A 81 6.50 -10.48 5.98
N VAL A 82 6.45 -9.56 6.96
CA VAL A 82 5.31 -9.37 7.85
C VAL A 82 4.01 -9.26 7.07
N ASN A 83 3.01 -10.02 7.50
CA ASN A 83 1.67 -9.94 6.95
C ASN A 83 0.84 -8.97 7.78
N VAL A 84 -0.06 -8.23 7.14
CA VAL A 84 -0.83 -7.17 7.78
C VAL A 84 -2.32 -7.26 7.44
N LYS A 85 -3.20 -7.00 8.41
CA LYS A 85 -4.64 -6.94 8.17
C LYS A 85 -5.27 -5.74 8.87
N TYR A 86 -6.32 -5.18 8.28
CA TYR A 86 -7.10 -4.09 8.88
C TYR A 86 -6.25 -2.85 9.20
N LEU A 87 -5.63 -2.26 8.17
CA LEU A 87 -4.85 -1.03 8.34
C LEU A 87 -5.62 0.18 7.83
N VAL A 88 -5.52 1.31 8.55
CA VAL A 88 -6.14 2.57 8.17
C VAL A 88 -5.09 3.69 8.20
N ALA A 89 -4.83 4.32 7.07
CA ALA A 89 -4.04 5.54 6.97
C ALA A 89 -4.99 6.71 6.71
N THR A 90 -4.91 7.77 7.51
CA THR A 90 -5.80 8.93 7.39
C THR A 90 -5.02 10.22 7.46
N ASP A 91 -5.04 10.97 6.36
CA ASP A 91 -4.50 12.33 6.25
C ASP A 91 -3.02 12.45 6.68
N ASN A 92 -2.19 11.46 6.35
CA ASN A 92 -0.73 11.53 6.49
C ASN A 92 -0.15 12.39 5.36
N SER A 93 0.78 13.30 5.65
CA SER A 93 1.20 14.34 4.68
C SER A 93 2.14 13.90 3.57
N ASP A 94 2.78 12.74 3.69
CA ASP A 94 3.46 12.13 2.56
C ASP A 94 2.62 10.98 2.00
N ASP A 95 3.07 9.73 2.08
CA ASP A 95 2.35 8.58 1.56
C ASP A 95 1.44 7.92 2.62
N SER A 96 0.36 7.30 2.16
CA SER A 96 -0.50 6.54 3.10
C SER A 96 0.11 5.18 3.43
N PHE A 97 0.68 4.52 2.43
CA PHE A 97 1.41 3.27 2.52
C PHE A 97 2.63 3.37 1.60
N ASP A 98 3.83 3.15 2.11
CA ASP A 98 5.05 3.05 1.32
C ASP A 98 5.76 1.73 1.59
N TRP A 99 6.38 1.14 0.59
CA TRP A 99 7.32 0.06 0.78
C TRP A 99 8.53 0.16 -0.13
N THR A 100 9.64 -0.31 0.42
CA THR A 100 10.91 -0.41 -0.25
C THR A 100 11.69 -1.61 0.32
N GLU A 101 12.93 -1.75 -0.15
CA GLU A 101 13.94 -2.70 0.30
C GLU A 101 13.50 -4.17 0.40
N GLY A 102 12.58 -4.59 -0.47
CA GLY A 102 12.30 -6.01 -0.65
C GLY A 102 11.14 -6.56 0.17
N TRP A 103 10.16 -5.74 0.58
CA TRP A 103 9.00 -6.24 1.34
C TRP A 103 8.19 -7.26 0.52
N CYS A 104 8.02 -8.46 1.07
CA CYS A 104 7.36 -9.60 0.43
C CYS A 104 6.22 -10.18 1.29
N GLY A 105 5.51 -9.32 2.05
CA GLY A 105 4.38 -9.72 2.89
C GLY A 105 3.05 -9.86 2.15
N MET A 106 2.02 -10.27 2.89
CA MET A 106 0.62 -10.25 2.45
C MET A 106 -0.18 -9.21 3.22
N GLY A 107 -1.12 -8.55 2.54
CA GLY A 107 -1.97 -7.51 3.13
C GLY A 107 -3.44 -7.70 2.79
N GLN A 108 -4.36 -7.54 3.75
CA GLN A 108 -5.79 -7.51 3.46
C GLN A 108 -6.56 -6.46 4.25
N PHE A 109 -7.56 -5.81 3.63
CA PHE A 109 -8.38 -4.77 4.25
C PHE A 109 -7.55 -3.55 4.64
N LEU A 110 -7.00 -2.86 3.64
CA LEU A 110 -6.24 -1.62 3.82
C LEU A 110 -7.09 -0.44 3.33
N VAL A 111 -7.14 0.61 4.14
CA VAL A 111 -7.84 1.86 3.86
C VAL A 111 -6.84 3.00 3.86
N ALA A 112 -6.89 3.84 2.83
CA ALA A 112 -6.21 5.13 2.81
C ALA A 112 -7.20 6.24 2.49
N VAL A 113 -7.17 7.31 3.29
CA VAL A 113 -7.89 8.55 3.00
C VAL A 113 -6.90 9.71 3.08
N GLN A 114 -6.82 10.50 2.02
CA GLN A 114 -6.09 11.76 1.99
C GLN A 114 -7.06 12.87 1.60
N ARG A 115 -7.33 13.81 2.50
CA ARG A 115 -8.18 14.97 2.22
C ARG A 115 -7.39 16.11 1.57
N PRO A 116 -8.04 17.00 0.80
CA PRO A 116 -7.34 18.12 0.18
C PRO A 116 -6.73 19.06 1.22
N SER A 117 -5.61 19.72 0.88
CA SER A 117 -4.94 20.68 1.76
C SER A 117 -5.82 21.83 2.20
N ALA A 118 -6.79 22.23 1.37
CA ALA A 118 -7.83 23.20 1.74
C ALA A 118 -8.70 22.76 2.93
N THR A 119 -8.76 21.46 3.23
CA THR A 119 -9.53 20.86 4.34
C THR A 119 -8.66 20.61 5.57
N ILE A 120 -7.43 20.13 5.39
CA ILE A 120 -6.58 19.64 6.51
C ILE A 120 -5.37 20.53 6.82
N GLY A 121 -5.03 21.48 5.95
CA GLY A 121 -3.97 22.48 6.17
C GLY A 121 -2.59 22.10 5.62
N TYR A 122 -2.44 20.92 5.03
CA TYR A 122 -1.20 20.43 4.43
C TYR A 122 -1.50 19.49 3.25
N GLU A 123 -0.52 19.24 2.40
CA GLU A 123 -0.67 18.32 1.27
C GLU A 123 -0.37 16.88 1.69
N CYS A 124 -0.84 15.93 0.88
CA CYS A 124 -0.49 14.51 0.95
C CYS A 124 0.08 14.09 -0.41
N ASP A 125 0.95 13.08 -0.50
CA ASP A 125 1.47 12.57 -1.78
C ASP A 125 0.65 11.42 -2.36
N CYS A 126 1.09 10.17 -2.21
CA CYS A 126 0.44 8.99 -2.80
C CYS A 126 -0.42 8.24 -1.78
N LEU A 127 -1.46 7.57 -2.26
CA LEU A 127 -2.19 6.60 -1.43
C LEU A 127 -1.35 5.32 -1.27
N ILE A 128 -0.52 5.00 -2.27
CA ILE A 128 0.52 3.99 -2.20
C ILE A 128 1.74 4.50 -2.97
N GLU A 129 2.89 4.59 -2.33
CA GLU A 129 4.20 4.57 -2.99
C GLU A 129 4.80 3.16 -2.87
N ALA A 130 5.52 2.73 -3.89
CA ALA A 130 5.97 1.35 -4.00
C ALA A 130 7.26 1.26 -4.80
N ASP A 131 8.34 0.95 -4.10
CA ASP A 131 9.67 0.78 -4.63
C ASP A 131 10.19 -0.65 -4.39
N ASN A 132 11.22 -1.07 -5.14
CA ASN A 132 12.10 -2.14 -4.70
C ASN A 132 13.32 -1.58 -3.99
N ASN A 133 14.25 -1.00 -4.73
CA ASN A 133 15.36 -0.24 -4.17
C ASN A 133 15.69 0.85 -5.17
N SER A 134 15.60 2.11 -4.75
CA SER A 134 15.72 3.26 -5.65
C SER A 134 17.09 3.41 -6.34
N LYS A 135 18.12 2.72 -5.86
CA LYS A 135 19.48 2.74 -6.41
C LYS A 135 19.81 1.49 -7.25
N ASP A 136 19.10 0.39 -7.03
CA ASP A 136 19.24 -0.87 -7.76
C ASP A 136 17.87 -1.56 -7.87
N PHE A 137 17.14 -1.26 -8.96
CA PHE A 137 15.79 -1.77 -9.19
C PHE A 137 15.72 -3.32 -9.21
N ALA A 138 16.85 -4.01 -9.43
CA ALA A 138 16.93 -5.46 -9.48
C ALA A 138 17.38 -6.10 -8.15
N ALA A 139 17.66 -5.29 -7.12
CA ALA A 139 18.14 -5.75 -5.80
C ALA A 139 17.27 -6.88 -5.24
N LYS A 140 17.91 -7.85 -4.57
CA LYS A 140 17.25 -9.02 -3.99
C LYS A 140 17.22 -8.94 -2.46
N PRO A 141 16.11 -9.34 -1.81
CA PRO A 141 14.81 -9.69 -2.41
C PRO A 141 14.16 -8.50 -3.11
N VAL A 142 13.32 -8.77 -4.14
CA VAL A 142 12.57 -7.70 -4.82
C VAL A 142 11.27 -7.48 -4.08
N SER A 143 10.90 -6.24 -3.78
CA SER A 143 9.59 -5.91 -3.19
C SER A 143 8.48 -6.51 -4.05
N SER A 144 7.66 -7.37 -3.47
CA SER A 144 6.66 -8.16 -4.20
C SER A 144 5.48 -8.57 -3.30
N PRO A 145 4.80 -7.63 -2.62
CA PRO A 145 3.70 -7.98 -1.73
C PRO A 145 2.49 -8.53 -2.48
N ILE A 146 1.66 -9.29 -1.76
CA ILE A 146 0.34 -9.75 -2.23
C ILE A 146 -0.74 -9.04 -1.41
N LEU A 147 -1.46 -8.13 -2.03
CA LEU A 147 -2.43 -7.26 -1.36
C LEU A 147 -3.84 -7.53 -1.90
N ALA A 148 -4.84 -7.56 -1.01
CA ALA A 148 -6.23 -7.79 -1.37
C ALA A 148 -7.20 -6.89 -0.58
N ASN A 149 -8.31 -6.47 -1.20
CA ASN A 149 -9.38 -5.70 -0.54
C ASN A 149 -8.87 -4.34 -0.03
N LEU A 150 -8.62 -3.41 -0.96
CA LEU A 150 -8.15 -2.06 -0.63
C LEU A 150 -9.21 -1.01 -1.01
N THR A 151 -9.40 -0.01 -0.16
CA THR A 151 -10.13 1.22 -0.49
C THR A 151 -9.21 2.42 -0.33
N LEU A 152 -8.83 3.04 -1.44
CA LEU A 152 -7.89 4.16 -1.48
C LEU A 152 -8.62 5.40 -2.00
N ASN A 153 -8.72 6.44 -1.17
CA ASN A 153 -9.47 7.66 -1.49
C ASN A 153 -8.64 8.94 -1.27
N GLY A 154 -8.20 9.58 -2.35
CA GLY A 154 -7.51 10.89 -2.31
C GLY A 154 -8.45 12.10 -2.20
N SER A 155 -9.74 11.86 -1.95
CA SER A 155 -10.78 12.86 -1.66
C SER A 155 -10.85 14.03 -2.64
N GLY A 156 -10.49 13.78 -3.91
CA GLY A 156 -10.57 14.76 -4.99
C GLY A 156 -9.42 15.76 -5.02
N SER A 157 -8.32 15.53 -4.30
CA SER A 157 -7.13 16.37 -4.41
C SER A 157 -6.60 16.40 -5.85
N THR A 158 -6.32 17.59 -6.37
CA THR A 158 -5.74 17.78 -7.70
C THR A 158 -4.21 17.98 -7.67
N LEU A 159 -3.65 18.08 -6.46
CA LEU A 159 -2.22 18.13 -6.19
C LEU A 159 -1.73 16.70 -5.92
N ASN A 160 -0.43 16.45 -6.12
CA ASN A 160 0.21 15.14 -5.95
C ASN A 160 -0.67 13.99 -6.46
N LYS A 161 -0.78 13.97 -7.79
CA LYS A 161 -1.91 13.41 -8.54
C LYS A 161 -2.05 11.88 -8.45
N ARG A 162 -1.18 11.22 -7.71
CA ARG A 162 -0.96 9.76 -7.74
C ARG A 162 -1.82 9.07 -6.70
N GLY A 163 -2.59 8.07 -7.13
CA GLY A 163 -3.25 7.12 -6.25
C GLY A 163 -2.25 6.05 -5.84
N ILE A 164 -2.08 5.05 -6.70
CA ILE A 164 -1.04 4.04 -6.57
C ILE A 164 0.13 4.43 -7.48
N ARG A 165 1.35 4.46 -6.95
CA ARG A 165 2.59 4.72 -7.67
C ARG A 165 3.48 3.48 -7.58
N LEU A 166 3.58 2.71 -8.67
CA LEU A 166 4.47 1.56 -8.78
C LEU A 166 5.78 2.00 -9.47
N ARG A 167 6.87 1.99 -8.72
CA ARG A 167 8.16 2.58 -9.11
C ARG A 167 9.34 1.65 -8.79
N ALA A 168 10.51 2.03 -9.26
CA ALA A 168 11.83 1.47 -8.93
C ALA A 168 11.93 -0.06 -8.91
N GLY A 169 11.42 -0.73 -9.95
CA GLY A 169 11.47 -2.19 -10.07
C GLY A 169 10.61 -2.96 -9.08
N THR A 170 9.74 -2.29 -8.32
CA THR A 170 8.76 -2.94 -7.46
C THR A 170 7.89 -3.89 -8.27
N LYS A 171 7.52 -5.00 -7.65
CA LYS A 171 6.54 -5.97 -8.14
C LYS A 171 5.36 -5.96 -7.19
N VAL A 172 4.19 -6.37 -7.66
CA VAL A 172 3.00 -6.45 -6.79
C VAL A 172 1.97 -7.40 -7.35
N ARG A 173 1.27 -8.12 -6.47
CA ARG A 173 0.02 -8.80 -6.81
C ARG A 173 -1.11 -8.12 -6.05
N LEU A 174 -1.89 -7.30 -6.74
CA LEU A 174 -2.95 -6.47 -6.16
C LEU A 174 -4.33 -6.94 -6.63
N TYR A 175 -5.20 -7.18 -5.65
CA TYR A 175 -6.55 -7.72 -5.89
C TYR A 175 -7.63 -6.91 -5.18
N ASN A 176 -8.85 -6.92 -5.76
CA ASN A 176 -10.06 -6.43 -5.09
C ASN A 176 -9.94 -4.96 -4.60
N THR A 177 -9.42 -4.08 -5.45
CA THR A 177 -9.03 -2.72 -5.06
C THR A 177 -9.94 -1.65 -5.66
N LEU A 178 -10.31 -0.66 -4.86
CA LEU A 178 -10.97 0.57 -5.28
C LEU A 178 -10.00 1.74 -5.10
N VAL A 179 -9.81 2.54 -6.15
CA VAL A 179 -9.02 3.77 -6.10
C VAL A 179 -9.85 4.94 -6.61
N ILE A 180 -9.99 5.97 -5.80
CA ILE A 180 -10.77 7.18 -6.09
C ILE A 180 -10.05 8.43 -5.59
N GLY A 181 -10.43 9.59 -6.10
CA GLY A 181 -10.04 10.87 -5.52
C GLY A 181 -8.64 11.35 -5.89
N LYS A 182 -7.96 10.70 -6.84
CA LYS A 182 -6.70 11.14 -7.44
C LYS A 182 -6.82 11.17 -8.97
N PRO A 183 -6.30 12.20 -9.67
CA PRO A 183 -6.37 12.27 -11.13
C PRO A 183 -5.75 11.06 -11.85
N ASN A 184 -4.60 10.59 -11.36
CA ASN A 184 -3.93 9.37 -11.82
C ASN A 184 -4.04 8.31 -10.74
N CYS A 185 -5.09 7.50 -10.78
CA CYS A 185 -5.33 6.45 -9.79
C CYS A 185 -4.29 5.33 -9.81
N LEU A 186 -3.60 5.11 -10.94
CA LEU A 186 -2.46 4.20 -11.03
C LEU A 186 -1.37 4.81 -11.92
N THR A 187 -0.15 4.84 -11.42
CA THR A 187 1.04 5.29 -12.12
C THR A 187 2.09 4.19 -12.09
N THR A 188 2.68 3.85 -13.24
CA THR A 188 3.83 2.93 -13.36
C THR A 188 5.01 3.67 -13.96
N GLU A 189 6.22 3.52 -13.40
CA GLU A 189 7.33 4.43 -13.74
C GLU A 189 8.57 3.79 -14.36
N THR A 190 8.89 2.53 -14.05
CA THR A 190 10.16 1.91 -14.49
C THR A 190 9.96 0.73 -15.43
N VAL A 191 10.96 0.47 -16.26
CA VAL A 191 10.96 -0.64 -17.23
C VAL A 191 10.77 -1.98 -16.51
N GLU A 192 11.45 -2.19 -15.39
CA GLU A 192 11.37 -3.40 -14.58
C GLU A 192 9.97 -3.59 -14.00
N THR A 193 9.37 -2.53 -13.45
CA THR A 193 8.00 -2.58 -12.91
C THR A 193 7.00 -2.91 -14.02
N GLU A 194 7.04 -2.21 -15.15
CA GLU A 194 6.07 -2.44 -16.24
C GLU A 194 6.28 -3.78 -16.96
N THR A 195 7.52 -4.23 -17.11
CA THR A 195 7.82 -5.58 -17.64
C THR A 195 7.25 -6.66 -16.74
N SER A 196 7.32 -6.49 -15.41
CA SER A 196 6.73 -7.45 -14.48
C SER A 196 5.21 -7.57 -14.61
N LEU A 197 4.53 -6.52 -15.07
CA LEU A 197 3.08 -6.54 -15.31
C LEU A 197 2.74 -7.27 -16.62
N THR A 198 3.57 -7.13 -17.65
CA THR A 198 3.34 -7.78 -18.94
C THR A 198 3.77 -9.25 -18.96
N ASP A 199 4.76 -9.63 -18.16
CA ASP A 199 5.19 -11.04 -18.01
C ASP A 199 4.39 -11.85 -16.98
N GLY A 200 3.47 -11.20 -16.25
CA GLY A 200 2.58 -11.81 -15.25
C GLY A 200 3.23 -12.08 -13.89
N THR A 201 4.46 -11.62 -13.66
CA THR A 201 5.09 -11.64 -12.34
C THR A 201 4.31 -10.77 -11.36
N SER A 202 3.97 -9.56 -11.78
CA SER A 202 3.03 -8.66 -11.12
C SER A 202 1.63 -8.89 -11.69
N VAL A 203 0.61 -8.71 -10.85
CA VAL A 203 -0.78 -8.95 -11.21
C VAL A 203 -1.63 -7.79 -10.71
N LEU A 204 -2.45 -7.23 -11.59
CA LEU A 204 -3.51 -6.27 -11.28
C LEU A 204 -4.85 -6.89 -11.72
N ASP A 205 -5.67 -7.31 -10.76
CA ASP A 205 -6.91 -8.04 -11.05
C ASP A 205 -8.03 -7.67 -10.08
N HIS A 206 -9.26 -7.54 -10.59
CA HIS A 206 -10.39 -7.00 -9.83
C HIS A 206 -10.13 -5.59 -9.26
N ILE A 207 -9.56 -4.68 -10.07
CA ILE A 207 -9.25 -3.30 -9.67
C ILE A 207 -10.12 -2.30 -10.40
N TYR A 208 -10.84 -1.45 -9.66
CA TYR A 208 -11.58 -0.32 -10.21
C TYR A 208 -10.90 1.00 -9.87
N LEU A 209 -10.61 1.78 -10.90
CA LEU A 209 -10.04 3.11 -10.83
C LEU A 209 -11.11 4.13 -11.24
N ALA A 210 -11.36 5.14 -10.41
CA ALA A 210 -12.25 6.25 -10.76
C ALA A 210 -11.55 7.34 -11.60
N GLY A 211 -10.22 7.39 -11.55
CA GLY A 211 -9.38 8.30 -12.33
C GLY A 211 -8.61 7.60 -13.45
N ASN A 212 -7.64 8.32 -14.01
CA ASN A 212 -6.82 7.86 -15.13
C ASN A 212 -5.65 6.97 -14.66
N MET A 213 -4.91 6.47 -15.65
CA MET A 213 -3.61 5.83 -15.47
C MET A 213 -2.52 6.64 -16.17
N SER A 214 -1.30 6.56 -15.64
CA SER A 214 -0.08 7.10 -16.26
C SER A 214 1.00 6.02 -16.32
N THR A 215 1.62 5.83 -17.48
CA THR A 215 2.56 4.73 -17.72
C THR A 215 3.82 5.31 -18.34
N ALA A 216 4.88 5.47 -17.55
CA ALA A 216 6.05 6.26 -17.97
C ALA A 216 6.95 5.50 -18.95
N ALA A 217 7.11 4.19 -18.80
CA ALA A 217 7.91 3.39 -19.74
C ALA A 217 7.09 2.97 -20.97
N GLY A 218 5.76 2.97 -20.88
CA GLY A 218 4.85 2.67 -21.99
C GLY A 218 4.80 1.19 -22.40
N ILE A 219 5.33 0.30 -21.56
CA ILE A 219 5.35 -1.16 -21.74
C ILE A 219 4.02 -1.77 -21.28
N TYR A 220 3.53 -1.34 -20.12
CA TYR A 220 2.20 -1.74 -19.62
C TYR A 220 1.19 -0.64 -19.92
N THR A 221 0.26 -0.89 -20.84
CA THR A 221 -0.65 0.15 -21.34
C THR A 221 -2.02 0.12 -20.68
N VAL A 222 -2.79 1.19 -20.87
CA VAL A 222 -4.21 1.25 -20.45
C VAL A 222 -5.04 0.13 -21.11
N ASP A 223 -4.76 -0.18 -22.38
CA ASP A 223 -5.43 -1.27 -23.09
C ASP A 223 -5.13 -2.63 -22.45
N MET A 224 -3.90 -2.87 -22.00
CA MET A 224 -3.55 -4.10 -21.28
C MET A 224 -4.27 -4.18 -19.93
N PHE A 225 -4.35 -3.08 -19.18
CA PHE A 225 -5.08 -3.05 -17.91
C PHE A 225 -6.57 -3.35 -18.10
N THR A 226 -7.18 -2.75 -19.13
CA THR A 226 -8.62 -2.89 -19.42
C THR A 226 -8.98 -4.16 -20.19
N ALA A 227 -8.00 -4.85 -20.79
CA ALA A 227 -8.20 -6.17 -21.39
C ALA A 227 -8.53 -7.25 -20.35
N ASN A 228 -8.13 -7.07 -19.09
CA ASN A 228 -8.66 -7.85 -17.97
C ASN A 228 -10.09 -7.39 -17.66
N SER A 229 -11.09 -8.21 -17.97
CA SER A 229 -12.50 -7.92 -17.76
C SER A 229 -12.91 -7.65 -16.31
N ASN A 230 -12.08 -8.05 -15.35
CA ASN A 230 -12.33 -7.80 -13.93
C ASN A 230 -11.89 -6.40 -13.49
N ASN A 231 -11.04 -5.75 -14.28
CA ASN A 231 -10.56 -4.39 -14.05
C ASN A 231 -11.52 -3.36 -14.65
N GLY A 232 -11.39 -2.10 -14.22
CA GLY A 232 -12.18 -1.01 -14.74
C GLY A 232 -11.49 0.34 -14.56
N LEU A 233 -11.55 1.17 -15.60
CA LEU A 233 -11.06 2.55 -15.61
C LEU A 233 -12.25 3.52 -15.65
N LEU A 234 -12.08 4.72 -15.09
CA LEU A 234 -13.11 5.76 -15.01
C LEU A 234 -14.44 5.25 -14.42
N LYS A 235 -14.36 4.35 -13.44
CA LYS A 235 -15.53 3.75 -12.79
C LYS A 235 -16.12 4.73 -11.79
N ASN A 236 -17.44 4.86 -11.77
CA ASN A 236 -18.13 5.53 -10.67
C ASN A 236 -18.07 4.63 -9.42
N ILE A 237 -17.44 5.11 -8.35
CA ILE A 237 -17.31 4.41 -7.07
C ILE A 237 -18.00 5.27 -6.02
N THR A 238 -18.93 4.69 -5.28
CA THR A 238 -19.67 5.39 -4.21
C THR A 238 -19.20 4.87 -2.86
N LEU A 239 -18.75 5.79 -2.01
CA LEU A 239 -18.33 5.53 -0.64
C LEU A 239 -19.16 6.41 0.31
N THR A 240 -19.40 5.90 1.50
CA THR A 240 -19.93 6.65 2.65
C THR A 240 -18.81 6.82 3.66
N SER A 241 -18.77 7.95 4.37
CA SER A 241 -17.71 8.25 5.35
C SER A 241 -16.29 8.04 4.78
N ASP A 242 -16.07 8.52 3.56
CA ASP A 242 -14.81 8.45 2.80
C ASP A 242 -14.32 7.06 2.36
N TYR A 243 -14.68 5.96 3.03
CA TYR A 243 -14.13 4.63 2.72
C TYR A 243 -15.10 3.43 2.86
N ILE A 244 -16.30 3.62 3.41
CA ILE A 244 -17.28 2.55 3.59
C ILE A 244 -18.06 2.34 2.30
N GLY A 245 -17.86 1.20 1.67
CA GLY A 245 -18.48 0.82 0.41
C GLY A 245 -17.64 -0.20 -0.34
N THR A 246 -18.30 -1.08 -1.09
CA THR A 246 -17.66 -2.10 -1.91
C THR A 246 -18.35 -2.22 -3.27
N VAL A 247 -17.67 -2.85 -4.23
CA VAL A 247 -18.25 -3.20 -5.52
C VAL A 247 -18.28 -4.71 -5.67
N ALA A 248 -19.44 -5.28 -6.02
CA ALA A 248 -19.61 -6.71 -6.20
C ALA A 248 -18.66 -7.29 -7.27
N GLY A 249 -18.33 -8.57 -7.11
CA GLY A 249 -17.38 -9.29 -7.95
C GLY A 249 -15.95 -9.04 -7.49
N GLY A 250 -15.36 -10.02 -6.82
CA GLY A 250 -14.00 -10.03 -6.32
C GLY A 250 -13.41 -11.43 -6.43
N LYS A 251 -12.07 -11.52 -6.41
CA LYS A 251 -11.38 -12.79 -6.33
C LYS A 251 -11.39 -13.31 -4.90
N ASP A 252 -11.79 -14.58 -4.72
CA ASP A 252 -11.67 -15.25 -3.43
C ASP A 252 -10.20 -15.60 -3.15
N MET A 253 -9.52 -14.69 -2.46
CA MET A 253 -8.10 -14.84 -2.14
C MET A 253 -7.83 -15.90 -1.07
N SER A 254 -8.86 -16.37 -0.35
CA SER A 254 -8.71 -17.48 0.61
C SER A 254 -8.37 -18.81 -0.08
N LEU A 255 -8.72 -18.94 -1.37
CA LEU A 255 -8.32 -20.07 -2.22
C LEU A 255 -6.87 -19.98 -2.70
N VAL A 256 -6.25 -18.80 -2.61
CA VAL A 256 -4.84 -18.58 -2.98
C VAL A 256 -3.93 -18.81 -1.78
N ASN A 257 -4.32 -18.28 -0.61
CA ASN A 257 -3.58 -18.47 0.64
C ASN A 257 -4.53 -18.33 1.83
N SER A 258 -4.37 -19.17 2.87
CA SER A 258 -5.21 -19.17 4.07
C SER A 258 -5.09 -17.90 4.93
N PHE A 259 -4.11 -17.04 4.68
CA PHE A 259 -4.01 -15.72 5.31
C PHE A 259 -5.23 -14.83 5.00
N PHE A 260 -5.75 -14.93 3.76
CA PHE A 260 -6.84 -14.09 3.29
C PHE A 260 -8.19 -14.61 3.78
N VAL A 261 -9.01 -13.69 4.28
CA VAL A 261 -10.43 -13.90 4.55
C VAL A 261 -11.16 -13.94 3.21
N LYS A 262 -12.10 -14.87 3.08
CA LYS A 262 -12.95 -14.98 1.89
C LYS A 262 -13.76 -13.70 1.69
N THR A 263 -13.71 -13.16 0.47
CA THR A 263 -14.54 -12.04 0.00
C THR A 263 -14.93 -12.28 -1.46
N ASP A 264 -16.03 -11.67 -1.90
CA ASP A 264 -16.53 -11.69 -3.28
C ASP A 264 -16.74 -10.27 -3.83
N TYR A 265 -16.01 -9.29 -3.29
CA TYR A 265 -16.13 -7.87 -3.60
C TYR A 265 -14.77 -7.18 -3.70
N LYS A 266 -14.77 -6.00 -4.34
CA LYS A 266 -13.67 -5.02 -4.36
C LYS A 266 -13.89 -3.98 -3.26
N GLY A 267 -12.82 -3.54 -2.61
CA GLY A 267 -12.86 -2.59 -1.49
C GLY A 267 -12.56 -3.27 -0.16
N ALA A 268 -12.25 -2.44 0.85
CA ALA A 268 -11.81 -2.87 2.17
C ALA A 268 -12.95 -2.96 3.20
N VAL A 269 -13.93 -2.06 3.15
CA VAL A 269 -14.97 -1.93 4.20
C VAL A 269 -16.37 -2.08 3.58
N ALA A 270 -17.02 -3.22 3.85
CA ALA A 270 -18.36 -3.49 3.33
C ALA A 270 -19.43 -2.73 4.13
N GLN A 271 -20.47 -2.28 3.43
CA GLN A 271 -21.60 -1.63 4.09
C GLN A 271 -22.28 -2.63 5.05
N GLY A 272 -22.49 -2.20 6.30
CA GLY A 272 -23.06 -3.06 7.35
C GLY A 272 -22.06 -4.01 8.03
N ASN A 273 -20.79 -4.03 7.61
CA ASN A 273 -19.70 -4.74 8.28
C ASN A 273 -18.47 -3.81 8.38
N ASP A 274 -18.66 -2.72 9.12
CA ASP A 274 -17.64 -1.72 9.34
C ASP A 274 -16.68 -2.15 10.44
N TRP A 275 -15.53 -2.73 10.05
CA TRP A 275 -14.50 -3.16 10.98
C TRP A 275 -13.66 -2.00 11.54
N THR A 276 -13.80 -0.77 11.03
CA THR A 276 -13.11 0.42 11.57
C THR A 276 -13.88 1.01 12.77
N ALA A 277 -15.15 0.65 12.91
CA ALA A 277 -16.04 1.22 13.92
C ALA A 277 -15.53 1.01 15.35
N GLY A 278 -15.59 2.08 16.15
CA GLY A 278 -15.31 2.04 17.58
C GLY A 278 -13.84 2.18 17.97
N TRP A 279 -12.89 2.14 17.02
CA TRP A 279 -11.47 2.32 17.29
C TRP A 279 -10.74 3.26 16.32
N CYS A 280 -11.24 3.44 15.09
CA CYS A 280 -10.71 4.46 14.18
C CYS A 280 -11.29 5.86 14.43
N LYS A 281 -10.53 6.89 14.02
CA LYS A 281 -10.94 8.31 13.99
C LYS A 281 -11.65 8.70 12.71
#